data_AF-A0A2R5L2K0-F1
#
_entry.id   AF-A0A2R5L2K0-F1
#
_cell.length_a   1.000
_cell.length_b   1.000
_cell.length_c   1.000
_cell.angle_alpha   90.00
_cell.angle_beta   90.00
_cell.angle_gamma   90.00
#
_symmetry.space_group_name_H-M   'P 1'
#
loop_
_entity.id
_entity.type
_entity.pdbx_description
1 polymer ?
#
loop_
_entity_poly.entity_id
_entity_poly.type
_entity_poly.pdbx_seq_one_letter_code
_entity_poly.pdbx_strand_id
1 'polypeptide(L)'
;IVEAVFRPEWSRIFGADINSPPGFEVKSNGSSESKQLLKANYSFDSWVKLPQSHTTVFHTGAITTVGRCRVKPQPALPACTVNLNVQLLIDTLCSASKNHDHAPLTIALLLVEIISPDIMYNGFPWPDENIKFTIERDLTIKKTFEDYPIAWELLEYVATNRPALCYCSVLVRALTASYIAVWSTSALTKSTESPDQLQSSERLLEIMVIGQFLPQNMQVLPQMMRHLAPHEVVAVLQDVWNYMRDN
;
A
#
# COMPACT_ATOMS: atom_id res chain seq x y z
N ILE A 1 -1.79 18.30 -4.81
CA ILE A 1 -2.35 17.90 -3.50
C ILE A 1 -2.31 16.39 -3.34
N VAL A 2 -2.95 15.61 -4.23
CA VAL A 2 -2.96 14.13 -4.19
C VAL A 2 -1.56 13.53 -4.09
N GLU A 3 -0.60 13.95 -4.93
CA GLU A 3 0.78 13.46 -4.84
C GLU A 3 1.44 13.74 -3.47
N ALA A 4 1.16 14.92 -2.90
CA ALA A 4 1.80 15.35 -1.66
C ALA A 4 1.42 14.47 -0.46
N VAL A 5 0.22 13.88 -0.44
CA VAL A 5 -0.22 13.04 0.69
C VAL A 5 0.48 11.68 0.73
N PHE A 6 1.07 11.25 -0.39
CA PHE A 6 1.90 10.04 -0.47
C PHE A 6 3.37 10.31 -0.20
N ARG A 7 3.79 11.57 -0.12
CA ARG A 7 5.20 11.88 0.15
C ARG A 7 5.57 11.55 1.61
N PRO A 8 6.76 11.01 1.89
CA PRO A 8 7.17 10.59 3.24
C PRO A 8 7.11 11.72 4.28
N GLU A 9 7.27 12.97 3.86
CA GLU A 9 7.26 14.14 4.75
C GLU A 9 5.85 14.45 5.30
N TRP A 10 4.79 14.17 4.54
CA TRP A 10 3.43 14.59 4.86
C TRP A 10 2.48 13.42 5.15
N SER A 11 2.78 12.23 4.63
CA SER A 11 1.94 11.04 4.71
C SER A 11 1.57 10.62 6.15
N ARG A 12 2.45 10.86 7.13
CA ARG A 12 2.18 10.58 8.55
C ARG A 12 0.97 11.35 9.10
N ILE A 13 0.74 12.56 8.59
CA ILE A 13 -0.40 13.41 8.97
C ILE A 13 -1.74 12.76 8.60
N PHE A 14 -1.71 11.86 7.63
CA PHE A 14 -2.84 11.07 7.11
C PHE A 14 -2.78 9.60 7.54
N GLY A 15 -1.98 9.26 8.57
CA GLY A 15 -1.99 7.94 9.19
C GLY A 15 -1.02 6.92 8.58
N ALA A 16 -0.09 7.34 7.72
CA ALA A 16 0.85 6.40 7.13
C ALA A 16 1.83 5.81 8.17
N ASP A 17 1.94 4.48 8.20
CA ASP A 17 2.87 3.76 9.07
C ASP A 17 4.14 3.35 8.32
N ILE A 18 4.96 4.34 7.99
CA ILE A 18 6.26 4.11 7.34
C ILE A 18 7.28 3.70 8.41
N ASN A 19 7.12 2.50 8.95
CA ASN A 19 8.13 1.83 9.79
C ASN A 19 9.15 1.02 8.95
N SER A 20 9.00 1.04 7.62
CA SER A 20 9.88 0.39 6.65
C SER A 20 9.94 1.24 5.39
N PRO A 21 11.04 1.96 5.10
CA PRO A 21 11.25 2.42 3.73
C PRO A 21 11.41 1.17 2.83
N PRO A 22 10.56 0.96 1.81
CA PRO A 22 10.98 0.12 0.68
C PRO A 22 12.23 0.76 0.07
N GLY A 23 13.14 -0.07 -0.44
CA GLY A 23 14.52 0.30 -0.76
C GLY A 23 14.72 1.61 -1.53
N PHE A 24 15.91 2.16 -1.32
CA PHE A 24 16.48 3.41 -1.85
C PHE A 24 16.04 4.70 -1.17
N GLU A 25 16.60 4.94 0.04
CA GLU A 25 16.93 6.29 0.45
C GLU A 25 17.96 6.88 -0.54
N VAL A 26 17.50 7.66 -1.52
CA VAL A 26 18.29 8.80 -1.99
C VAL A 26 18.26 9.79 -0.84
N LYS A 27 19.37 9.88 -0.10
CA LYS A 27 19.57 10.91 0.93
C LYS A 27 19.26 12.28 0.32
N SER A 28 18.11 12.86 0.67
CA SER A 28 17.87 14.28 0.50
C SER A 28 18.79 15.01 1.48
N ASN A 29 19.65 15.86 0.92
CA ASN A 29 20.65 16.61 1.67
C ASN A 29 19.97 17.57 2.66
N GLY A 30 19.82 17.13 3.89
CA GLY A 30 19.45 17.93 5.06
C GLY A 30 20.26 17.49 6.27
N SER A 31 21.46 18.08 6.41
CA SER A 31 22.29 18.10 7.63
C SER A 31 22.50 16.77 8.38
N SER A 32 23.14 15.80 7.76
CA SER A 32 23.87 14.76 8.50
C SER A 32 25.25 14.64 7.88
N GLU A 33 26.28 14.92 8.67
CA GLU A 33 27.70 14.86 8.30
C GLU A 33 27.96 13.71 7.32
N SER A 34 28.45 14.07 6.13
CA SER A 34 29.21 13.16 5.28
C SER A 34 30.34 12.63 6.13
N LYS A 35 30.14 11.50 6.81
CA LYS A 35 31.25 10.72 7.35
C LYS A 35 32.09 10.33 6.14
N GLN A 36 33.07 11.16 5.84
CA GLN A 36 34.07 10.91 4.81
C GLN A 36 34.62 9.52 5.12
N LEU A 37 34.52 8.61 4.15
CA LEU A 37 35.01 7.24 4.29
C LEU A 37 36.45 7.22 4.81
N LEU A 38 37.24 8.23 4.45
CA LEU A 38 38.57 8.51 4.98
C LEU A 38 38.60 8.61 6.51
N LYS A 39 37.74 9.42 7.14
CA LYS A 39 37.70 9.59 8.60
C LYS A 39 37.27 8.30 9.32
N ALA A 40 36.37 7.53 8.72
CA ALA A 40 36.00 6.21 9.23
C ALA A 40 37.17 5.20 9.10
N ASN A 41 37.89 5.20 7.97
CA ASN A 41 39.05 4.35 7.74
C ASN A 41 40.20 4.67 8.72
N TYR A 42 40.43 5.95 9.04
CA TYR A 42 41.42 6.36 10.06
C TYR A 42 41.11 5.78 11.45
N SER A 43 39.83 5.63 11.81
CA SER A 43 39.45 5.01 13.09
C SER A 43 39.72 3.51 13.12
N PHE A 44 39.65 2.85 11.96
CA PHE A 44 39.91 1.42 11.80
C PHE A 44 41.40 1.09 11.98
N ASP A 45 42.27 1.94 11.44
CA ASP A 45 43.73 1.78 11.47
C ASP A 45 44.30 1.84 12.90
N SER A 46 43.66 2.61 13.78
CA SER A 46 44.07 2.72 15.19
C SER A 46 43.84 1.45 16.03
N TRP A 47 42.96 0.55 15.56
CA TRP A 47 42.54 -0.64 16.28
C TRP A 47 43.26 -1.91 15.83
N VAL A 48 43.83 -1.91 14.61
CA VAL A 48 44.66 -2.99 14.07
C VAL A 48 46.10 -2.88 14.63
N LYS A 49 46.24 -3.01 15.95
CA LYS A 49 47.57 -3.19 16.57
C LYS A 49 47.95 -4.66 16.52
N LEU A 50 48.70 -5.00 15.47
CA LEU A 50 49.48 -6.22 15.18
C LEU A 50 49.29 -7.45 16.10
N PRO A 51 48.88 -8.62 15.55
CA PRO A 51 49.52 -9.88 15.90
C PRO A 51 50.88 -9.97 15.17
N GLN A 52 51.96 -10.27 15.89
CA GLN A 52 53.34 -10.31 15.38
C GLN A 52 53.65 -11.47 14.41
N SER A 53 52.78 -11.82 13.46
CA SER A 53 53.08 -12.89 12.48
C SER A 53 52.27 -12.75 11.19
N HIS A 54 52.81 -13.33 10.10
CA HIS A 54 52.35 -13.28 8.72
C HIS A 54 50.99 -13.99 8.47
N THR A 55 49.93 -13.58 9.15
CA THR A 55 48.59 -14.13 8.98
C THR A 55 47.58 -13.03 8.72
N THR A 56 46.71 -13.28 7.73
CA THR A 56 45.62 -12.38 7.32
C THR A 56 44.59 -12.20 8.45
N VAL A 57 43.78 -11.12 8.32
CA VAL A 57 42.73 -10.73 9.27
C VAL A 57 41.88 -11.94 9.71
N PHE A 58 41.64 -12.06 11.03
CA PHE A 58 41.01 -13.24 11.64
C PHE A 58 39.53 -13.47 11.25
N HIS A 59 38.87 -12.46 10.65
CA HIS A 59 37.48 -12.57 10.19
C HIS A 59 37.37 -12.32 8.67
N THR A 60 36.60 -13.15 7.97
CA THR A 60 36.34 -13.08 6.51
C THR A 60 35.27 -12.03 6.17
N GLY A 61 35.45 -10.80 6.67
CA GLY A 61 34.49 -9.71 6.56
C GLY A 61 33.40 -9.73 7.63
N ALA A 62 32.68 -8.61 7.76
CA ALA A 62 31.52 -8.50 8.63
C ALA A 62 30.25 -8.59 7.78
N ILE A 63 29.35 -9.52 8.11
CA ILE A 63 28.02 -9.56 7.50
C ILE A 63 27.18 -8.48 8.18
N THR A 64 27.16 -7.30 7.55
CA THR A 64 26.33 -6.13 7.88
C THR A 64 26.65 -5.41 9.21
N THR A 65 26.34 -4.12 9.27
CA THR A 65 26.53 -3.25 10.43
C THR A 65 25.83 -3.82 11.66
N VAL A 66 26.60 -4.27 12.65
CA VAL A 66 26.08 -4.61 13.99
C VAL A 66 25.47 -3.35 14.58
N GLY A 67 24.15 -3.33 14.68
CA GLY A 67 23.37 -2.18 15.13
C GLY A 67 22.81 -1.36 13.97
N ARG A 68 21.71 -1.83 13.38
CA ARG A 68 20.80 -0.91 12.68
C ARG A 68 20.43 0.18 13.69
N CYS A 69 20.90 1.41 13.48
CA CYS A 69 20.33 2.57 14.16
C CYS A 69 18.86 2.60 13.73
N ARG A 70 17.98 1.99 14.54
CA ARG A 70 16.55 2.22 14.41
C ARG A 70 16.38 3.72 14.60
N VAL A 71 16.03 4.41 13.52
CA VAL A 71 15.52 5.78 13.59
C VAL A 71 14.45 5.73 14.67
N LYS A 72 14.57 6.58 15.70
CA LYS A 72 13.58 6.61 16.77
C LYS A 72 12.21 6.80 16.12
N PRO A 73 11.24 5.91 16.36
CA PRO A 73 9.90 6.08 15.85
C PRO A 73 9.41 7.46 16.30
N GLN A 74 9.03 8.30 15.35
CA GLN A 74 8.31 9.52 15.73
C GLN A 74 6.99 9.09 16.38
N PRO A 75 6.51 9.81 17.41
CA PRO A 75 5.27 9.46 18.06
C PRO A 75 4.13 9.47 17.04
N ALA A 76 3.35 8.38 17.03
CA ALA A 76 2.15 8.29 16.21
C ALA A 76 1.19 9.43 16.56
N LEU A 77 0.61 10.07 15.54
CA LEU A 77 -0.40 11.09 15.74
C LEU A 77 -1.69 10.47 16.31
N PRO A 78 -2.45 11.20 17.14
CA PRO A 78 -3.76 10.71 17.61
C PRO A 78 -4.70 10.43 16.44
N ALA A 79 -5.44 9.31 16.50
CA ALA A 79 -6.38 8.90 15.46
C ALA A 79 -7.43 9.97 15.12
N CYS A 80 -7.91 10.72 16.12
CA CYS A 80 -8.84 11.82 15.91
C CYS A 80 -8.27 12.93 15.01
N THR A 81 -6.99 13.28 15.19
CA THR A 81 -6.31 14.29 14.37
C THR A 81 -6.14 13.80 12.94
N VAL A 82 -5.72 12.53 12.76
CA VAL A 82 -5.58 11.91 11.45
C VAL A 82 -6.91 11.91 10.70
N ASN A 83 -7.99 11.44 11.35
CA ASN A 83 -9.32 11.40 10.76
C ASN A 83 -9.82 12.80 10.36
N LEU A 84 -9.59 13.82 11.20
CA LEU A 84 -9.93 15.20 10.85
C LEU A 84 -9.15 15.70 9.63
N ASN A 85 -7.85 15.42 9.55
CA ASN A 85 -7.03 15.83 8.40
C ASN A 85 -7.49 15.16 7.11
N VAL A 86 -7.80 13.87 7.17
CA VAL A 86 -8.37 13.10 6.05
C VAL A 86 -9.71 13.70 5.62
N GLN A 87 -10.63 13.96 6.55
CA GLN A 87 -11.92 14.57 6.26
C GLN A 87 -11.77 15.93 5.59
N LEU A 88 -10.93 16.82 6.14
CA LEU A 88 -10.67 18.14 5.57
C LEU A 88 -10.07 18.05 4.15
N LEU A 89 -9.18 17.08 3.91
CA LEU A 89 -8.63 16.84 2.58
C LEU A 89 -9.72 16.42 1.59
N ILE A 90 -10.53 15.42 1.93
CA ILE A 90 -11.61 14.92 1.08
C ILE A 90 -12.65 16.02 0.83
N ASP A 91 -13.06 16.78 1.85
CA ASP A 91 -13.98 17.91 1.72
C ASP A 91 -13.44 19.01 0.81
N THR A 92 -12.13 19.27 0.88
CA THR A 92 -11.45 20.22 0.00
C THR A 92 -11.44 19.72 -1.45
N LEU A 93 -11.14 18.43 -1.68
CA LEU A 93 -11.18 17.82 -3.00
C LEU A 93 -12.59 17.82 -3.58
N CYS A 94 -13.60 17.43 -2.79
CA CYS A 94 -15.01 17.51 -3.15
C CYS A 94 -15.41 18.92 -3.58
N SER A 95 -15.06 19.92 -2.75
CA SER A 95 -15.42 21.32 -3.01
C SER A 95 -14.73 21.88 -4.25
N ALA A 96 -13.44 21.55 -4.46
CA ALA A 96 -12.71 21.95 -5.65
C ALA A 96 -13.26 21.27 -6.93
N SER A 97 -13.72 20.02 -6.80
CA SER A 97 -14.23 19.23 -7.93
C SER A 97 -15.60 19.68 -8.42
N LYS A 98 -16.41 20.37 -7.59
CA LYS A 98 -17.71 20.92 -8.02
C LYS A 98 -17.62 21.87 -9.22
N ASN A 99 -16.46 22.49 -9.43
CA ASN A 99 -16.23 23.41 -10.55
C ASN A 99 -15.56 22.73 -11.76
N HIS A 100 -15.26 21.43 -11.66
CA HIS A 100 -14.47 20.69 -12.65
C HIS A 100 -14.99 19.26 -12.81
N ASP A 101 -15.84 19.03 -13.82
CA ASP A 101 -16.48 17.73 -14.08
C ASP A 101 -15.50 16.55 -14.23
N HIS A 102 -14.26 16.82 -14.67
CA HIS A 102 -13.21 15.81 -14.86
C HIS A 102 -12.31 15.60 -13.63
N ALA A 103 -12.52 16.31 -12.52
CA ALA A 103 -11.63 16.21 -11.37
C ALA A 103 -11.52 14.80 -10.75
N PRO A 104 -12.62 14.02 -10.58
CA PRO A 104 -12.52 12.64 -10.10
C PRO A 104 -11.69 11.75 -11.03
N LEU A 105 -11.79 11.98 -12.35
CA LEU A 105 -11.01 11.26 -13.35
C LEU A 105 -9.51 11.60 -13.25
N THR A 106 -9.17 12.87 -13.10
CA THR A 106 -7.78 13.29 -12.90
C THR A 106 -7.20 12.71 -11.61
N ILE A 107 -7.98 12.66 -10.53
CA ILE A 107 -7.58 12.06 -9.27
C ILE A 107 -7.35 10.55 -9.42
N ALA A 108 -8.23 9.85 -10.14
CA ALA A 108 -8.07 8.42 -10.45
C ALA A 108 -6.78 8.12 -11.21
N LEU A 109 -6.49 8.89 -12.27
CA LEU A 109 -5.26 8.75 -13.06
C LEU A 109 -4.01 9.00 -12.21
N LEU A 110 -4.01 10.06 -11.40
CA LEU A 110 -2.90 10.35 -10.48
C LEU A 110 -2.72 9.24 -9.45
N LEU A 111 -3.81 8.68 -8.92
CA LEU A 111 -3.75 7.59 -7.94
C LEU A 111 -3.09 6.35 -8.55
N VAL A 112 -3.42 6.01 -9.79
CA VAL A 112 -2.79 4.90 -10.52
C VAL A 112 -1.32 5.19 -10.82
N GLU A 113 -0.99 6.41 -11.28
CA GLU A 113 0.39 6.81 -11.55
C GLU A 113 1.28 6.72 -10.31
N ILE A 114 0.77 7.13 -9.14
CA ILE A 114 1.50 7.09 -7.88
C ILE A 114 1.67 5.66 -7.36
N ILE A 115 0.60 4.84 -7.39
CA ILE A 115 0.58 3.53 -6.71
C ILE A 115 1.08 2.40 -7.63
N SER A 116 0.80 2.47 -8.93
CA SER A 116 1.14 1.46 -9.93
C SER A 116 1.63 2.12 -11.22
N PRO A 117 2.83 2.73 -11.22
CA PRO A 117 3.39 3.44 -12.38
C PRO A 117 3.69 2.52 -13.56
N ASP A 118 3.82 1.22 -13.34
CA ASP A 118 3.97 0.25 -14.41
C ASP A 118 2.66 0.15 -15.21
N ILE A 119 2.75 0.36 -16.53
CA ILE A 119 1.61 0.32 -17.46
C ILE A 119 1.32 -1.13 -17.89
N MET A 120 2.27 -2.04 -17.67
CA MET A 120 2.14 -3.44 -18.06
C MET A 120 0.98 -4.10 -17.29
N TYR A 121 0.03 -4.64 -18.04
CA TYR A 121 -1.21 -5.24 -17.51
C TYR A 121 -2.20 -4.25 -16.85
N ASN A 122 -2.20 -2.96 -17.20
CA ASN A 122 -3.23 -2.00 -16.77
C ASN A 122 -4.51 -2.03 -17.63
N GLY A 123 -4.66 -3.03 -18.49
CA GLY A 123 -5.85 -3.21 -19.32
C GLY A 123 -7.13 -3.27 -18.49
N PHE A 124 -8.22 -2.76 -19.07
CA PHE A 124 -9.55 -2.83 -18.49
C PHE A 124 -10.06 -4.26 -18.25
N PRO A 125 -9.95 -5.22 -19.19
CA PRO A 125 -10.49 -6.56 -18.98
C PRO A 125 -9.71 -7.28 -17.89
N TRP A 126 -10.44 -7.92 -16.97
CA TRP A 126 -9.83 -8.77 -15.95
C TRP A 126 -9.32 -10.06 -16.60
N PRO A 127 -8.12 -10.55 -16.25
CA PRO A 127 -7.58 -11.76 -16.85
C PRO A 127 -8.28 -13.02 -16.32
N ASP A 128 -8.16 -14.12 -17.07
CA ASP A 128 -8.79 -15.41 -16.74
C ASP A 128 -8.35 -15.95 -15.38
N GLU A 129 -7.05 -15.86 -15.10
CA GLU A 129 -6.44 -16.33 -13.86
C GLU A 129 -6.02 -15.12 -13.00
N ASN A 130 -6.33 -15.20 -11.71
CA ASN A 130 -5.82 -14.25 -10.73
C ASN A 130 -4.31 -14.49 -10.46
N ILE A 131 -3.55 -13.42 -10.23
CA ILE A 131 -2.19 -13.42 -9.62
C ILE A 131 -1.02 -13.96 -10.47
N LYS A 132 -1.23 -14.78 -11.51
CA LYS A 132 -0.15 -15.56 -12.18
C LYS A 132 1.09 -14.79 -12.64
N PHE A 133 0.92 -13.62 -13.24
CA PHE A 133 2.03 -12.83 -13.78
C PHE A 133 2.24 -11.50 -13.05
N THR A 134 1.37 -11.18 -12.09
CA THR A 134 1.33 -9.85 -11.45
C THR A 134 1.45 -9.90 -9.93
N ILE A 135 1.73 -11.05 -9.33
CA ILE A 135 1.85 -11.24 -7.86
C ILE A 135 2.66 -10.13 -7.17
N GLU A 136 3.86 -9.80 -7.66
CA GLU A 136 4.72 -8.79 -7.02
C GLU A 136 4.09 -7.39 -7.05
N ARG A 137 3.56 -7.00 -8.22
CA ARG A 137 2.85 -5.73 -8.40
C ARG A 137 1.60 -5.68 -7.52
N ASP A 138 0.81 -6.75 -7.50
CA ASP A 138 -0.45 -6.79 -6.76
C ASP A 138 -0.20 -6.71 -5.25
N LEU A 139 0.80 -7.44 -4.74
CA LEU A 139 1.22 -7.37 -3.34
C LEU A 139 1.82 -6.00 -2.99
N THR A 140 2.57 -5.37 -3.90
CA THR A 140 3.09 -4.01 -3.70
C THR A 140 1.95 -3.00 -3.61
N ILE A 141 0.93 -3.10 -4.47
CA ILE A 141 -0.27 -2.26 -4.40
C ILE A 141 -0.98 -2.48 -3.06
N LYS A 142 -1.26 -3.73 -2.68
CA LYS A 142 -1.88 -4.04 -1.38
C LYS A 142 -1.07 -3.43 -0.22
N LYS A 143 0.25 -3.61 -0.23
CA LYS A 143 1.14 -3.04 0.78
C LYS A 143 1.06 -1.51 0.82
N THR A 144 0.96 -0.84 -0.32
CA THR A 144 0.77 0.62 -0.37
C THR A 144 -0.53 1.04 0.30
N PHE A 145 -1.62 0.30 0.14
CA PHE A 145 -2.89 0.56 0.82
C PHE A 145 -2.84 0.29 2.34
N GLU A 146 -1.99 -0.64 2.79
CA GLU A 146 -1.72 -0.88 4.21
C GLU A 146 -0.81 0.21 4.81
N ASP A 147 0.23 0.62 4.08
CA ASP A 147 1.20 1.62 4.54
C ASP A 147 0.62 3.04 4.47
N TYR A 148 -0.32 3.32 3.56
CA TYR A 148 -0.97 4.63 3.35
C TYR A 148 -2.51 4.52 3.36
N PRO A 149 -3.16 4.58 4.54
CA PRO A 149 -4.62 4.44 4.65
C PRO A 149 -5.43 5.45 3.83
N ILE A 150 -4.88 6.65 3.56
CA ILE A 150 -5.49 7.67 2.70
C ILE A 150 -5.73 7.17 1.26
N ALA A 151 -5.01 6.15 0.80
CA ALA A 151 -5.26 5.54 -0.50
C ALA A 151 -6.69 4.99 -0.61
N TRP A 152 -7.21 4.39 0.47
CA TRP A 152 -8.59 3.91 0.51
C TRP A 152 -9.60 5.05 0.44
N GLU A 153 -9.38 6.14 1.18
CA GLU A 153 -10.26 7.32 1.20
C GLU A 153 -10.34 7.98 -0.19
N LEU A 154 -9.19 8.07 -0.88
CA LEU A 154 -9.14 8.59 -2.24
C LEU A 154 -9.81 7.65 -3.24
N LEU A 155 -9.65 6.33 -3.08
CA LEU A 155 -10.30 5.34 -3.94
C LEU A 155 -11.82 5.35 -3.75
N GLU A 156 -12.32 5.49 -2.53
CA GLU A 156 -13.74 5.67 -2.22
C GLU A 156 -14.30 6.96 -2.81
N TYR A 157 -13.57 8.07 -2.68
CA TYR A 157 -13.93 9.33 -3.31
C TYR A 157 -14.06 9.16 -4.84
N VAL A 158 -13.08 8.52 -5.48
CA VAL A 158 -13.11 8.21 -6.91
C VAL A 158 -14.29 7.29 -7.28
N ALA A 159 -14.62 6.32 -6.42
CA ALA A 159 -15.72 5.37 -6.65
C ALA A 159 -17.09 6.04 -6.78
N THR A 160 -17.29 7.22 -6.19
CA THR A 160 -18.54 7.99 -6.35
C THR A 160 -18.81 8.40 -7.80
N ASN A 161 -17.77 8.42 -8.66
CA ASN A 161 -17.87 8.67 -10.09
C ASN A 161 -17.45 7.42 -10.87
N ARG A 162 -18.44 6.63 -11.33
CA ARG A 162 -18.21 5.35 -12.01
C ARG A 162 -17.13 5.40 -13.11
N PRO A 163 -17.19 6.31 -14.11
CA PRO A 163 -16.12 6.44 -15.11
C PRO A 163 -14.72 6.59 -14.52
N ALA A 164 -14.56 7.29 -13.40
CA ALA A 164 -13.27 7.49 -12.76
C ALA A 164 -12.73 6.20 -12.13
N LEU A 165 -13.57 5.39 -11.48
CA LEU A 165 -13.15 4.11 -10.91
C LEU A 165 -12.66 3.11 -11.97
N CYS A 166 -13.21 3.16 -13.19
CA CYS A 166 -12.73 2.35 -14.31
C CYS A 166 -11.24 2.56 -14.59
N TYR A 167 -10.71 3.77 -14.40
CA TYR A 167 -9.27 4.03 -14.55
C TYR A 167 -8.46 3.43 -13.40
N CYS A 168 -9.05 3.30 -12.22
CA CYS A 168 -8.46 2.61 -11.07
C CYS A 168 -8.68 1.08 -11.09
N SER A 169 -9.20 0.49 -12.18
CA SER A 169 -9.49 -0.95 -12.27
C SER A 169 -8.26 -1.81 -11.93
N VAL A 170 -7.05 -1.36 -12.31
CA VAL A 170 -5.79 -2.03 -11.94
C VAL A 170 -5.60 -2.16 -10.42
N LEU A 171 -5.96 -1.14 -9.64
CA LEU A 171 -5.82 -1.14 -8.19
C LEU A 171 -6.86 -2.08 -7.56
N VAL A 172 -8.11 -1.97 -7.99
CA VAL A 172 -9.22 -2.82 -7.52
C VAL A 172 -8.92 -4.29 -7.81
N ARG A 173 -8.46 -4.60 -9.02
CA ARG A 173 -8.06 -5.95 -9.42
C ARG A 173 -6.88 -6.46 -8.60
N ALA A 174 -5.84 -5.65 -8.45
CA ALA A 174 -4.67 -6.01 -7.64
C ALA A 174 -5.01 -6.34 -6.19
N LEU A 175 -5.88 -5.51 -5.57
CA LEU A 175 -6.37 -5.74 -4.22
C LEU A 175 -7.20 -7.02 -4.15
N THR A 176 -8.13 -7.23 -5.09
CA THR A 176 -8.97 -8.44 -5.15
C THR A 176 -8.10 -9.70 -5.25
N ALA A 177 -7.13 -9.71 -6.17
CA ALA A 177 -6.18 -10.81 -6.32
C ALA A 177 -5.40 -11.04 -5.02
N SER A 178 -4.86 -9.99 -4.43
CA SER A 178 -4.06 -10.09 -3.21
C SER A 178 -4.87 -10.61 -2.02
N TYR A 179 -6.12 -10.18 -1.84
CA TYR A 179 -6.98 -10.71 -0.78
C TYR A 179 -7.40 -12.16 -1.04
N ILE A 180 -7.64 -12.56 -2.29
CA ILE A 180 -7.81 -13.99 -2.62
C ILE A 180 -6.60 -14.80 -2.14
N ALA A 181 -5.38 -14.33 -2.42
CA ALA A 181 -4.14 -15.00 -1.98
C ALA A 181 -4.03 -15.08 -0.45
N VAL A 182 -4.29 -13.97 0.25
CA VAL A 182 -4.23 -13.90 1.72
C VAL A 182 -5.21 -14.87 2.35
N TRP A 183 -6.48 -14.87 1.90
CA TRP A 183 -7.49 -15.78 2.44
C TRP A 183 -7.24 -17.24 2.06
N SER A 184 -6.69 -17.51 0.87
CA SER A 184 -6.34 -18.87 0.42
C SER A 184 -5.24 -19.52 1.26
N THR A 185 -4.35 -18.71 1.84
CA THR A 185 -3.24 -19.18 2.69
C THR A 185 -3.56 -19.10 4.18
N SER A 186 -4.76 -18.61 4.54
CA SER A 186 -5.19 -18.49 5.92
C SER A 186 -5.56 -19.85 6.52
N ALA A 187 -4.94 -20.19 7.65
CA ALA A 187 -5.28 -21.37 8.44
C ALA A 187 -6.34 -21.09 9.53
N LEU A 188 -6.96 -19.90 9.51
CA LEU A 188 -7.94 -19.45 10.50
C LEU A 188 -9.28 -20.17 10.31
N THR A 189 -10.06 -20.26 11.38
CA THR A 189 -11.39 -20.91 11.31
C THR A 189 -12.49 -19.93 10.91
N LYS A 190 -12.34 -18.66 11.30
CA LYS A 190 -13.29 -17.58 11.05
C LYS A 190 -12.57 -16.38 10.47
N SER A 191 -13.20 -15.67 9.54
CA SER A 191 -12.65 -14.42 8.98
C SER A 191 -12.42 -13.35 10.05
N THR A 192 -13.26 -13.32 11.09
CA THR A 192 -13.18 -12.38 12.22
C THR A 192 -11.91 -12.48 13.05
N GLU A 193 -11.15 -13.57 12.94
CA GLU A 193 -9.85 -13.74 13.60
C GLU A 193 -8.74 -12.89 12.95
N SER A 194 -8.98 -12.33 11.76
CA SER A 194 -8.11 -11.36 11.09
C SER A 194 -8.87 -10.07 10.76
N PRO A 195 -9.08 -9.18 11.74
CA PRO A 195 -9.95 -8.01 11.59
C PRO A 195 -9.45 -7.04 10.51
N ASP A 196 -8.14 -6.83 10.39
CA ASP A 196 -7.58 -5.88 9.41
C ASP A 196 -7.80 -6.35 7.96
N GLN A 197 -7.57 -7.65 7.70
CA GLN A 197 -7.78 -8.24 6.37
C GLN A 197 -9.27 -8.33 6.04
N LEU A 198 -10.12 -8.62 7.03
CA LEU A 198 -11.56 -8.63 6.89
C LEU A 198 -12.08 -7.23 6.55
N GLN A 199 -11.75 -6.22 7.37
CA GLN A 199 -12.17 -4.84 7.14
C GLN A 199 -11.75 -4.34 5.76
N SER A 200 -10.52 -4.63 5.33
CA SER A 200 -10.04 -4.22 4.00
C SER A 200 -10.77 -4.95 2.86
N SER A 201 -11.12 -6.23 3.06
CA SER A 201 -11.90 -7.00 2.08
C SER A 201 -13.34 -6.49 1.99
N GLU A 202 -13.97 -6.16 3.13
CA GLU A 202 -15.29 -5.52 3.19
C GLU A 202 -15.26 -4.17 2.46
N ARG A 203 -14.28 -3.32 2.77
CA ARG A 203 -14.08 -1.99 2.17
C ARG A 203 -13.88 -2.06 0.66
N LEU A 204 -13.10 -3.03 0.18
CA LEU A 204 -12.93 -3.28 -1.26
C LEU A 204 -14.26 -3.58 -1.95
N LEU A 205 -15.06 -4.49 -1.38
CA LEU A 205 -16.37 -4.84 -1.94
C LEU A 205 -17.33 -3.66 -1.89
N GLU A 206 -17.30 -2.84 -0.83
CA GLU A 206 -18.09 -1.60 -0.74
C GLU A 206 -17.73 -0.63 -1.86
N ILE A 207 -16.44 -0.39 -2.10
CA ILE A 207 -15.95 0.44 -3.21
C ILE A 207 -16.45 -0.08 -4.56
N MET A 208 -16.37 -1.38 -4.79
CA MET A 208 -16.84 -1.99 -6.04
C MET A 208 -18.34 -1.82 -6.23
N VAL A 209 -19.12 -1.85 -5.16
CA VAL A 209 -20.56 -1.61 -5.19
C VAL A 209 -20.89 -0.12 -5.41
N ILE A 210 -20.23 0.79 -4.70
CA ILE A 210 -20.39 2.26 -4.85
C ILE A 210 -20.07 2.67 -6.30
N GLY A 211 -18.97 2.15 -6.85
CA GLY A 211 -18.55 2.41 -8.22
C GLY A 211 -19.28 1.61 -9.29
N GLN A 212 -20.28 0.81 -8.92
CA GLN A 212 -21.09 -0.01 -9.83
C GLN A 212 -20.27 -0.99 -10.68
N PHE A 213 -19.13 -1.44 -10.16
CA PHE A 213 -18.44 -2.63 -10.67
C PHE A 213 -19.26 -3.87 -10.32
N LEU A 214 -19.83 -3.90 -9.12
CA LEU A 214 -20.80 -4.89 -8.70
C LEU A 214 -22.21 -4.31 -8.75
N PRO A 215 -23.23 -5.14 -9.08
CA PRO A 215 -24.61 -4.69 -9.15
C PRO A 215 -25.16 -4.37 -7.75
N GLN A 216 -26.14 -3.47 -7.68
CA GLN A 216 -26.62 -2.91 -6.41
C GLN A 216 -27.24 -3.96 -5.47
N ASN A 217 -27.80 -5.04 -6.00
CA ASN A 217 -28.31 -6.17 -5.22
C ASN A 217 -27.21 -6.92 -4.44
N MET A 218 -25.94 -6.69 -4.74
CA MET A 218 -24.79 -7.25 -4.01
C MET A 218 -24.27 -6.36 -2.87
N GLN A 219 -24.99 -5.28 -2.50
CA GLN A 219 -24.66 -4.43 -1.34
C GLN A 219 -24.53 -5.18 0.00
N VAL A 220 -25.10 -6.37 0.10
CA VAL A 220 -25.05 -7.22 1.29
C VAL A 220 -23.73 -7.98 1.39
N LEU A 221 -22.99 -8.16 0.29
CA LEU A 221 -21.75 -8.95 0.25
C LEU A 221 -20.70 -8.49 1.27
N PRO A 222 -20.32 -7.19 1.37
CA PRO A 222 -19.39 -6.74 2.40
C PRO A 222 -19.83 -7.18 3.80
N GLN A 223 -21.10 -7.00 4.14
CA GLN A 223 -21.64 -7.32 5.47
C GLN A 223 -21.70 -8.82 5.76
N MET A 224 -21.73 -9.67 4.72
CA MET A 224 -21.74 -11.12 4.88
C MET A 224 -20.36 -11.68 5.25
N MET A 225 -19.27 -11.01 4.85
CA MET A 225 -17.90 -11.51 4.98
C MET A 225 -17.52 -11.90 6.42
N ARG A 226 -17.99 -11.11 7.39
CA ARG A 226 -17.84 -11.33 8.84
C ARG A 226 -18.52 -12.60 9.37
N HIS A 227 -19.39 -13.23 8.58
CA HIS A 227 -20.05 -14.50 8.92
C HIS A 227 -19.44 -15.71 8.22
N LEU A 228 -18.45 -15.50 7.35
CA LEU A 228 -17.84 -16.53 6.53
C LEU A 228 -16.52 -17.06 7.12
N ALA A 229 -16.22 -18.32 6.83
CA ALA A 229 -14.90 -18.88 6.99
C ALA A 229 -13.94 -18.37 5.88
N PRO A 230 -12.62 -18.38 6.08
CA PRO A 230 -11.65 -17.89 5.09
C PRO A 230 -11.79 -18.51 3.68
N HIS A 231 -12.06 -19.81 3.58
CA HIS A 231 -12.24 -20.47 2.28
C HIS A 231 -13.54 -20.05 1.57
N GLU A 232 -14.59 -19.71 2.31
CA GLU A 232 -15.83 -19.17 1.75
C GLU A 232 -15.62 -17.73 1.28
N VAL A 233 -14.83 -16.94 2.01
CA VAL A 233 -14.37 -15.61 1.54
C VAL A 233 -13.61 -15.73 0.22
N VAL A 234 -12.72 -16.71 0.07
CA VAL A 234 -12.03 -16.99 -1.20
C VAL A 234 -13.03 -17.26 -2.32
N ALA A 235 -14.02 -18.12 -2.08
CA ALA A 235 -15.04 -18.45 -3.08
C ALA A 235 -15.83 -17.19 -3.52
N VAL A 236 -16.26 -16.36 -2.57
CA VAL A 236 -16.96 -15.09 -2.87
C VAL A 236 -16.09 -14.15 -3.71
N LEU A 237 -14.82 -13.97 -3.34
CA LEU A 237 -13.90 -13.11 -4.08
C LEU A 237 -13.56 -13.67 -5.47
N GLN A 238 -13.50 -14.99 -5.63
CA GLN A 238 -13.35 -15.64 -6.94
C GLN A 238 -14.59 -15.45 -7.81
N ASP A 239 -15.80 -15.52 -7.25
CA ASP A 239 -17.04 -15.24 -7.98
C ASP A 239 -17.10 -13.78 -8.41
N VAL A 240 -16.68 -12.85 -7.54
CA VAL A 240 -16.52 -11.43 -7.89
C VAL A 240 -15.50 -11.24 -9.02
N TRP A 241 -14.36 -11.93 -8.97
CA TRP A 241 -13.36 -11.88 -10.02
C TRP A 241 -13.92 -12.37 -11.36
N ASN A 242 -14.59 -13.52 -11.36
CA ASN A 242 -15.21 -14.09 -12.56
C ASN A 242 -16.29 -13.16 -13.11
N TYR A 243 -17.13 -12.59 -12.24
CA TYR A 243 -18.13 -11.61 -12.64
C TYR A 243 -17.51 -10.40 -13.35
N MET A 244 -16.43 -9.84 -12.81
CA MET A 244 -15.70 -8.70 -13.39
C MET A 244 -14.96 -9.03 -14.69
N ARG A 245 -14.59 -10.29 -14.90
CA ARG A 245 -14.05 -10.75 -16.18
C ARG A 245 -15.14 -10.82 -17.24
N ASP A 246 -16.32 -11.28 -16.86
CA ASP A 246 -17.40 -11.59 -17.79
C ASP A 246 -18.28 -10.37 -18.15
N ASN A 247 -18.19 -9.25 -17.40
CA ASN A 247 -19.00 -8.03 -17.56
C ASN A 247 -18.16 -6.75 -17.60
#